data_AF-A0A3B3H3N6-F1
#
_entry.id   AF-A0A3B3H3N6-F1
#
_cell.length_a   1.000
_cell.length_b   1.000
_cell.length_c   1.000
_cell.angle_alpha   90.00
_cell.angle_beta   90.00
_cell.angle_gamma   90.00
#
_symmetry.space_group_name_H-M   'P 1'
#
loop_
_entity.id
_entity.type
_entity.pdbx_description
1 polymer ?
#
loop_
_entity_poly.entity_id
_entity_poly.type
_entity_poly.pdbx_seq_one_letter_code
_entity_poly.pdbx_strand_id
1 'polypeptide(L)'
;SSDLRLPEYCMVTGYDWWDVLLHVLPNMVHNLVEKLHEEYMRQNQALQQVLATRIVAVKASLCKLSAATAARACDFHAKLLLMAISSTLKSLLRPHVLNTPDKSPGDRLSEICAKNTDTDIDKVMINLKTEEFVLDGPPLQSLQQLIQWVGDFVLYLLANLPNQGSMVRPGFGFMRDGASLGMLREMLVMIRIWGLLKPGCLPTFTAMSDSQDSLQLLFRLLTKLWLCSREDGPTQEPDEGLIDECCLLPSQLLVPSMDWLPVNDGVIVKLQGKNPLKLQFGKASSLPGAAGGAPLEALTRSPGSQKMDNLRCVFLGVCPTEESKACTRCGCVTMLRSPNKTNAMKQWEQRWIKNCLCGGLWRRIPAALS
;
A
#
# COMPACT_ATOMS: atom_id res chain seq x y z
N SER A 1 27.22 -8.70 13.73
CA SER A 1 27.45 -8.94 12.29
C SER A 1 26.74 -10.22 11.81
N SER A 2 26.44 -11.18 12.69
CA SER A 2 25.67 -12.41 12.42
C SER A 2 24.18 -12.20 12.11
N ASP A 3 23.54 -11.21 12.73
CA ASP A 3 22.07 -11.15 12.80
C ASP A 3 21.38 -10.66 11.52
N LEU A 4 22.14 -10.08 10.58
CA LEU A 4 21.61 -9.58 9.30
C LEU A 4 21.56 -10.67 8.21
N ARG A 5 22.40 -11.71 8.34
CA ARG A 5 22.57 -12.74 7.30
C ARG A 5 21.31 -13.58 7.08
N LEU A 6 20.52 -13.79 8.13
CA LEU A 6 19.31 -14.62 8.09
C LEU A 6 18.14 -13.93 7.35
N PRO A 7 17.76 -12.67 7.66
CA PRO A 7 16.76 -11.94 6.87
C PRO A 7 17.13 -11.79 5.39
N GLU A 8 18.40 -11.49 5.09
CA GLU A 8 18.91 -11.40 3.72
C GLU A 8 18.81 -12.74 2.98
N TYR A 9 19.25 -13.82 3.63
CA TYR A 9 19.15 -15.17 3.09
C TYR A 9 17.69 -15.53 2.77
N CYS A 10 16.75 -15.29 3.68
CA CYS A 10 15.32 -15.50 3.44
C CYS A 10 14.81 -14.66 2.27
N MET A 11 15.23 -13.39 2.16
CA MET A 11 14.83 -12.50 1.06
C MET A 11 15.29 -13.02 -0.31
N VAL A 12 16.54 -13.49 -0.41
CA VAL A 12 17.12 -13.99 -1.67
C VAL A 12 16.54 -15.35 -2.05
N THR A 13 16.55 -16.29 -1.11
CA THR A 13 16.09 -17.68 -1.34
C THR A 13 14.58 -17.81 -1.44
N GLY A 14 13.82 -16.87 -0.88
CA GLY A 14 12.37 -16.96 -0.75
C GLY A 14 11.90 -17.86 0.40
N TYR A 15 12.82 -18.33 1.25
CA TYR A 15 12.44 -19.02 2.49
C TYR A 15 11.67 -18.08 3.42
N ASP A 16 10.76 -18.67 4.18
CA ASP A 16 9.97 -17.95 5.16
C ASP A 16 10.87 -17.36 6.26
N TRP A 17 10.75 -16.06 6.54
CA TRP A 17 11.50 -15.38 7.60
C TRP A 17 10.81 -15.45 8.96
N TRP A 18 9.71 -16.21 9.10
CA TRP A 18 8.91 -16.31 10.31
C TRP A 18 9.74 -16.75 11.53
N ASP A 19 10.58 -17.77 11.40
CA ASP A 19 11.44 -18.25 12.49
C ASP A 19 12.49 -17.19 12.89
N VAL A 20 13.01 -16.44 11.91
CA VAL A 20 13.96 -15.35 12.16
C VAL A 20 13.32 -14.26 13.03
N LEU A 21 12.05 -13.92 12.77
CA LEU A 21 11.33 -12.90 13.54
C LEU A 21 11.15 -13.26 15.02
N LEU A 22 11.14 -14.56 15.38
CA LEU A 22 11.03 -15.01 16.77
C LEU A 22 12.25 -14.61 17.61
N HIS A 23 13.40 -14.43 16.97
CA HIS A 23 14.66 -14.09 17.62
C HIS A 23 14.96 -12.58 17.62
N VAL A 24 14.16 -11.78 16.90
CA VAL A 24 14.36 -10.32 16.82
C VAL A 24 13.71 -9.64 18.02
N LEU A 25 14.51 -8.90 18.79
CA LEU A 25 14.04 -8.09 19.90
C LEU A 25 13.53 -6.70 19.43
N PRO A 26 12.55 -6.07 20.12
CA PRO A 26 11.97 -4.80 19.69
C PRO A 26 12.98 -3.65 19.52
N ASN A 27 14.05 -3.62 20.33
CA ASN A 27 15.11 -2.62 20.25
C ASN A 27 16.06 -2.82 19.05
N MET A 28 16.07 -4.00 18.42
CA MET A 28 16.89 -4.30 17.24
C MET A 28 16.21 -3.87 15.93
N VAL A 29 14.89 -3.69 15.95
CA VAL A 29 14.04 -3.52 14.75
C VAL A 29 14.51 -2.37 13.86
N HIS A 30 14.71 -1.18 14.44
CA HIS A 30 15.11 -0.01 13.68
C HIS A 30 16.43 -0.25 12.92
N ASN A 31 17.46 -0.70 13.63
CA ASN A 31 18.78 -0.96 13.06
C ASN A 31 18.75 -2.06 11.99
N LEU A 32 17.94 -3.11 12.16
CA LEU A 32 17.80 -4.18 11.17
C LEU A 32 17.12 -3.69 9.90
N VAL A 33 16.09 -2.85 10.03
CA VAL A 33 15.36 -2.29 8.87
C VAL A 33 16.25 -1.39 8.03
N GLU A 34 17.05 -0.52 8.67
CA GLU A 34 17.97 0.38 7.96
C GLU A 34 19.11 -0.40 7.30
N LYS A 35 19.78 -1.32 8.04
CA LYS A 35 20.85 -2.14 7.46
C LYS A 35 20.37 -2.99 6.29
N LEU A 36 19.22 -3.64 6.43
CA LEU A 36 18.63 -4.42 5.35
C LEU A 36 18.32 -3.55 4.12
N HIS A 37 17.94 -2.28 4.34
CA HIS A 37 17.76 -1.34 3.25
C HIS A 37 19.07 -0.99 2.55
N GLU A 38 20.11 -0.67 3.30
CA GLU A 38 21.43 -0.35 2.76
C GLU A 38 21.97 -1.49 1.89
N GLU A 39 21.88 -2.73 2.37
CA GLU A 39 22.36 -3.90 1.63
C GLU A 39 21.55 -4.17 0.37
N TYR A 40 20.24 -3.91 0.41
CA TYR A 40 19.40 -3.91 -0.79
C TYR A 40 19.84 -2.83 -1.79
N MET A 41 20.13 -1.61 -1.33
CA MET A 41 20.55 -0.50 -2.19
C MET A 41 21.95 -0.73 -2.82
N ARG A 42 22.79 -1.56 -2.20
CA ARG A 42 24.08 -1.97 -2.78
C ARG A 42 23.96 -2.98 -3.92
N GLN A 43 22.82 -3.62 -4.09
CA GLN A 43 22.61 -4.57 -5.18
C GLN A 43 22.49 -3.86 -6.53
N ASN A 44 22.76 -4.59 -7.61
CA ASN A 44 22.51 -4.07 -8.96
C ASN A 44 21.00 -3.86 -9.22
N GLN A 45 20.68 -3.00 -10.20
CA GLN A 45 19.30 -2.60 -10.50
C GLN A 45 18.37 -3.77 -10.84
N ALA A 46 18.88 -4.78 -11.57
CA ALA A 46 18.10 -5.96 -11.92
C ALA A 46 17.68 -6.77 -10.69
N LEU A 47 18.60 -6.97 -9.74
CA LEU A 47 18.31 -7.68 -8.50
C LEU A 47 17.40 -6.86 -7.58
N GLN A 48 17.60 -5.54 -7.52
CA GLN A 48 16.70 -4.65 -6.80
C GLN A 48 15.25 -4.79 -7.30
N GLN A 49 15.04 -4.78 -8.61
CA GLN A 49 13.71 -4.97 -9.20
C GLN A 49 13.06 -6.31 -8.79
N VAL A 50 13.82 -7.41 -8.82
CA VAL A 50 13.32 -8.74 -8.43
C VAL A 50 12.97 -8.80 -6.93
N LEU A 51 13.74 -8.11 -6.08
CA LEU A 51 13.57 -8.16 -4.63
C LEU A 51 12.65 -7.06 -4.08
N ALA A 52 12.24 -6.08 -4.89
CA ALA A 52 11.56 -4.86 -4.46
C ALA A 52 10.33 -5.11 -3.57
N THR A 53 9.46 -6.07 -3.91
CA THR A 53 8.31 -6.42 -3.07
C THR A 53 8.72 -7.19 -1.81
N ARG A 54 9.74 -8.05 -1.90
CA ARG A 54 10.22 -8.86 -0.77
C ARG A 54 10.84 -7.99 0.32
N ILE A 55 11.70 -7.04 -0.05
CA ILE A 55 12.32 -6.13 0.91
C ILE A 55 11.26 -5.34 1.68
N VAL A 56 10.23 -4.83 1.01
CA VAL A 56 9.13 -4.10 1.65
C VAL A 56 8.36 -5.03 2.60
N ALA A 57 8.08 -6.28 2.22
CA ALA A 57 7.39 -7.25 3.07
C ALA A 57 8.18 -7.65 4.32
N VAL A 58 9.50 -7.81 4.20
CA VAL A 58 10.38 -8.09 5.34
C VAL A 58 10.41 -6.89 6.28
N LYS A 59 10.59 -5.67 5.75
CA LYS A 59 10.56 -4.44 6.55
C LYS A 59 9.22 -4.25 7.28
N ALA A 60 8.10 -4.50 6.61
CA ALA A 60 6.78 -4.48 7.24
C ALA A 60 6.71 -5.45 8.42
N SER A 61 7.24 -6.67 8.25
CA SER A 61 7.22 -7.70 9.28
C SER A 61 8.11 -7.34 10.49
N LEU A 62 9.30 -6.78 10.24
CA LEU A 62 10.21 -6.31 11.29
C LEU A 62 9.61 -5.14 12.07
N CYS A 63 9.07 -4.14 11.38
CA CYS A 63 8.48 -2.95 12.02
C CYS A 63 7.29 -3.27 12.92
N LYS A 64 6.61 -4.40 12.70
CA LYS A 64 5.52 -4.88 13.57
C LYS A 64 5.98 -5.36 14.94
N LEU A 65 7.27 -5.70 15.10
CA LEU A 65 7.83 -6.22 16.35
C LEU A 65 8.08 -5.14 17.41
N SER A 66 7.98 -3.86 17.05
CA SER A 66 8.21 -2.74 17.96
C SER A 66 7.11 -1.69 17.84
N ALA A 67 6.56 -1.25 18.97
CA ALA A 67 5.54 -0.20 19.01
C ALA A 67 6.05 1.12 18.41
N ALA A 68 7.34 1.42 18.59
CA ALA A 68 7.97 2.63 18.05
C ALA A 68 7.99 2.68 16.50
N THR A 69 7.87 1.52 15.84
CA THR A 69 7.88 1.41 14.38
C THR A 69 6.55 0.90 13.81
N ALA A 70 5.51 0.77 14.63
CA ALA A 70 4.23 0.20 14.20
C ALA A 70 3.60 0.99 13.04
N ALA A 71 3.67 2.32 13.07
CA ALA A 71 3.21 3.16 11.97
C ALA A 71 3.99 2.94 10.66
N ARG A 72 5.32 2.69 10.73
CA ARG A 72 6.11 2.34 9.54
C ARG A 72 5.68 1.02 8.92
N ALA A 73 5.20 0.07 9.72
CA ALA A 73 4.68 -1.20 9.20
C ALA A 73 3.42 -1.00 8.34
N CYS A 74 2.56 -0.06 8.75
CA CYS A 74 1.40 0.37 7.98
C CYS A 74 1.80 0.97 6.63
N ASP A 75 2.83 1.84 6.61
CA ASP A 75 3.35 2.46 5.38
C ASP A 75 3.88 1.41 4.41
N PHE A 76 4.67 0.45 4.90
CA PHE A 76 5.15 -0.64 4.06
C PHE A 76 4.01 -1.51 3.54
N HIS A 77 2.93 -1.69 4.31
CA HIS A 77 1.76 -2.41 3.82
C HIS A 77 1.02 -1.63 2.71
N ALA A 78 0.81 -0.33 2.90
CA ALA A 78 0.27 0.54 1.86
C ALA A 78 1.15 0.52 0.60
N LYS A 79 2.48 0.49 0.76
CA LYS A 79 3.44 0.38 -0.35
C LYS A 79 3.29 -0.94 -1.11
N LEU A 80 3.16 -2.07 -0.40
CA LEU A 80 2.89 -3.37 -1.04
C LEU A 80 1.59 -3.35 -1.85
N LEU A 81 0.54 -2.76 -1.30
CA LEU A 81 -0.75 -2.64 -1.98
C LEU A 81 -0.64 -1.73 -3.21
N LEU A 82 0.02 -0.57 -3.10
CA LEU A 82 0.26 0.34 -4.23
C LEU A 82 1.07 -0.35 -5.34
N MET A 83 2.16 -1.05 -5.00
CA MET A 83 2.96 -1.80 -5.98
C MET A 83 2.12 -2.85 -6.70
N ALA A 84 1.25 -3.56 -5.97
CA ALA A 84 0.33 -4.54 -6.53
C ALA A 84 -0.71 -3.89 -7.45
N ILE A 85 -1.33 -2.78 -7.03
CA ILE A 85 -2.30 -2.02 -7.83
C ILE A 85 -1.62 -1.51 -9.10
N SER A 86 -0.46 -0.85 -8.99
CA SER A 86 0.30 -0.32 -10.12
C SER A 86 0.65 -1.40 -11.14
N SER A 87 1.20 -2.54 -10.69
CA SER A 87 1.46 -3.68 -11.56
C SER A 87 0.20 -4.18 -12.28
N THR A 88 -0.94 -4.22 -11.58
CA THR A 88 -2.23 -4.65 -12.17
C THR A 88 -2.72 -3.67 -13.21
N LEU A 89 -2.80 -2.39 -12.86
CA LEU A 89 -3.34 -1.35 -13.72
C LEU A 89 -2.46 -1.17 -14.97
N LYS A 90 -1.13 -1.18 -14.82
CA LYS A 90 -0.19 -1.16 -15.96
C LYS A 90 -0.32 -2.39 -16.86
N SER A 91 -0.60 -3.57 -16.32
CA SER A 91 -0.78 -4.79 -17.12
C SER A 91 -2.03 -4.76 -18.01
N LEU A 92 -2.98 -3.84 -17.75
CA LEU A 92 -4.14 -3.66 -18.61
C LEU A 92 -3.77 -2.91 -19.90
N LEU A 93 -2.73 -2.07 -19.88
CA LEU A 93 -2.33 -1.26 -21.00
C LEU A 93 -1.89 -2.13 -22.18
N ARG A 94 -2.26 -1.72 -23.40
CA ARG A 94 -2.03 -2.52 -24.62
C ARG A 94 -1.09 -1.77 -25.56
N PRO A 95 -0.03 -2.41 -26.09
CA PRO A 95 0.79 -1.80 -27.12
C PRO A 95 -0.06 -1.46 -28.35
N HIS A 96 0.08 -0.24 -28.89
CA HIS A 96 -0.62 0.15 -30.12
C HIS A 96 -0.08 -0.60 -31.36
N VAL A 97 1.18 -1.02 -31.33
CA VAL A 97 1.82 -1.83 -32.37
C VAL A 97 2.41 -3.10 -31.73
N LEU A 98 2.03 -4.27 -32.23
CA LEU A 98 2.37 -5.58 -31.64
C LEU A 98 3.87 -5.94 -31.73
N ASN A 99 4.69 -5.17 -32.44
CA ASN A 99 6.08 -5.51 -32.79
C ASN A 99 7.14 -4.47 -32.35
N THR A 100 6.85 -3.53 -31.44
CA THR A 100 7.90 -2.66 -30.88
C THR A 100 8.58 -3.35 -29.69
N PRO A 101 9.88 -3.72 -29.79
CA PRO A 101 10.47 -4.67 -28.83
C PRO A 101 10.92 -4.07 -27.50
N ASP A 102 11.13 -2.75 -27.36
CA ASP A 102 12.01 -2.29 -26.29
C ASP A 102 11.34 -1.88 -24.97
N LYS A 103 10.07 -1.41 -24.97
CA LYS A 103 9.42 -0.91 -23.74
C LYS A 103 7.92 -1.17 -23.73
N SER A 104 7.36 -1.59 -22.59
CA SER A 104 5.91 -1.72 -22.43
C SER A 104 5.23 -0.33 -22.31
N PRO A 105 3.92 -0.21 -22.57
CA PRO A 105 3.18 1.04 -22.30
C PRO A 105 3.34 1.52 -20.84
N GLY A 106 3.40 0.59 -19.89
CA GLY A 106 3.62 0.91 -18.47
C GLY A 106 5.01 1.50 -18.20
N ASP A 107 6.04 1.02 -18.89
CA ASP A 107 7.40 1.56 -18.78
C ASP A 107 7.50 2.95 -19.40
N ARG A 108 6.85 3.16 -20.55
CA ARG A 108 6.76 4.49 -21.19
C ARG A 108 6.08 5.51 -20.29
N LEU A 109 4.96 5.13 -19.66
CA LEU A 109 4.27 5.97 -18.68
C LEU A 109 5.22 6.36 -17.55
N SER A 110 5.91 5.38 -16.95
CA SER A 110 6.89 5.65 -15.89
C SER A 110 7.98 6.61 -16.32
N GLU A 111 8.54 6.41 -17.52
CA GLU A 111 9.58 7.29 -18.06
C GLU A 111 9.08 8.73 -18.26
N ILE A 112 7.87 8.90 -18.81
CA ILE A 112 7.28 10.22 -19.06
C ILE A 112 6.95 10.91 -17.73
N CYS A 113 6.31 10.22 -16.78
CA CYS A 113 5.97 10.77 -15.48
C CYS A 113 7.21 11.13 -14.63
N ALA A 114 8.29 10.36 -14.73
CA ALA A 114 9.54 10.64 -14.03
C ALA A 114 10.25 11.91 -14.55
N LYS A 115 10.18 12.17 -15.86
CA LYS A 115 10.79 13.34 -16.50
C LYS A 115 9.91 14.59 -16.43
N ASN A 116 8.59 14.44 -16.53
CA ASN A 116 7.66 15.55 -16.57
C ASN A 116 7.40 16.14 -15.16
N THR A 117 7.67 17.43 -15.03
CA THR A 117 7.50 18.21 -13.79
C THR A 117 6.27 19.11 -13.79
N ASP A 118 5.44 19.07 -14.84
CA ASP A 118 4.20 19.84 -14.91
C ASP A 118 3.25 19.38 -13.80
N THR A 119 2.68 20.37 -13.12
CA THR A 119 1.68 20.15 -12.07
C THR A 119 0.25 20.07 -12.64
N ASP A 120 0.11 20.31 -13.94
CA ASP A 120 -1.15 20.16 -14.68
C ASP A 120 -1.19 18.79 -15.37
N ILE A 121 -2.09 17.93 -14.90
CA ILE A 121 -2.21 16.55 -15.36
C ILE A 121 -2.50 16.45 -16.86
N ASP A 122 -3.27 17.39 -17.41
CA ASP A 122 -3.67 17.35 -18.80
C ASP A 122 -2.47 17.67 -19.72
N LYS A 123 -1.51 18.50 -19.26
CA LYS A 123 -0.24 18.74 -19.97
C LYS A 123 0.66 17.51 -19.97
N VAL A 124 0.69 16.75 -18.88
CA VAL A 124 1.44 15.48 -18.82
C VAL A 124 0.91 14.50 -19.86
N MET A 125 -0.42 14.42 -19.98
CA MET A 125 -1.11 13.51 -20.89
C MET A 125 -0.85 13.78 -22.36
N ILE A 126 -0.59 15.02 -22.77
CA ILE A 126 -0.24 15.36 -24.16
C ILE A 126 1.02 14.61 -24.62
N ASN A 127 1.92 14.25 -23.69
CA ASN A 127 3.13 13.49 -23.99
C ASN A 127 2.90 11.98 -24.12
N LEU A 128 1.68 11.49 -23.89
CA LEU A 128 1.32 10.08 -23.89
C LEU A 128 0.52 9.71 -25.15
N LYS A 129 0.72 8.47 -25.61
CA LYS A 129 -0.10 7.85 -26.67
C LYS A 129 -1.37 7.28 -26.05
N THR A 130 -2.47 8.03 -26.11
CA THR A 130 -3.73 7.67 -25.45
C THR A 130 -4.35 6.39 -25.98
N GLU A 131 -3.99 5.95 -27.19
CA GLU A 131 -4.44 4.70 -27.81
C GLU A 131 -3.99 3.47 -27.00
N GLU A 132 -2.86 3.56 -26.28
CA GLU A 132 -2.34 2.46 -25.45
C GLU A 132 -3.14 2.23 -24.16
N PHE A 133 -4.01 3.19 -23.82
CA PHE A 133 -4.82 3.23 -22.60
C PHE A 133 -6.29 2.85 -22.85
N VAL A 134 -6.67 2.57 -24.09
CA VAL A 134 -8.04 2.22 -24.45
C VAL A 134 -8.39 0.83 -23.91
N LEU A 135 -9.39 0.78 -23.02
CA LEU A 135 -9.87 -0.43 -22.37
C LEU A 135 -11.37 -0.60 -22.50
N ASP A 136 -11.83 -1.86 -22.49
CA ASP A 136 -13.24 -2.21 -22.34
C ASP A 136 -13.77 -1.78 -20.96
N GLY A 137 -15.07 -1.53 -20.85
CA GLY A 137 -15.67 -0.96 -19.63
C GLY A 137 -15.68 -1.91 -18.43
N PRO A 138 -16.05 -3.19 -18.61
CA PRO A 138 -16.18 -4.13 -17.50
C PRO A 138 -14.92 -4.36 -16.66
N PRO A 139 -13.69 -4.46 -17.23
CA PRO A 139 -12.46 -4.55 -16.45
C PRO A 139 -12.25 -3.36 -15.50
N LEU A 140 -12.40 -2.12 -15.98
CA LEU A 140 -12.19 -0.93 -15.16
C LEU A 140 -13.21 -0.82 -14.03
N GLN A 141 -14.48 -1.04 -14.34
CA GLN A 141 -15.55 -1.03 -13.32
C GLN A 141 -15.32 -2.10 -12.24
N SER A 142 -14.79 -3.27 -12.61
CA SER A 142 -14.50 -4.35 -11.66
C SER A 142 -13.32 -4.09 -10.73
N LEU A 143 -12.47 -3.12 -11.07
CA LEU A 143 -11.30 -2.71 -10.31
C LEU A 143 -11.50 -1.32 -9.67
N GLN A 144 -12.72 -0.78 -9.72
CA GLN A 144 -13.05 0.55 -9.24
C GLN A 144 -12.62 0.77 -7.79
N GLN A 145 -12.78 -0.23 -6.94
CA GLN A 145 -12.37 -0.19 -5.54
C GLN A 145 -10.85 -0.03 -5.35
N LEU A 146 -10.03 -0.52 -6.29
CA LEU A 146 -8.58 -0.28 -6.28
C LEU A 146 -8.25 1.13 -6.77
N ILE A 147 -8.97 1.61 -7.78
CA ILE A 147 -8.86 2.99 -8.28
C ILE A 147 -9.25 3.99 -7.19
N GLN A 148 -10.37 3.74 -6.50
CA GLN A 148 -10.82 4.52 -5.36
C GLN A 148 -9.77 4.55 -4.26
N TRP A 149 -9.20 3.39 -3.91
CA TRP A 149 -8.15 3.32 -2.89
C TRP A 149 -6.95 4.20 -3.22
N VAL A 150 -6.54 4.29 -4.49
CA VAL A 150 -5.44 5.20 -4.90
C VAL A 150 -5.82 6.65 -4.65
N GLY A 151 -7.01 7.08 -5.07
CA GLY A 151 -7.49 8.45 -4.87
C GLY A 151 -7.60 8.82 -3.39
N ASP A 152 -8.24 7.95 -2.60
CA ASP A 152 -8.41 8.11 -1.16
C ASP A 152 -7.07 8.17 -0.43
N PHE A 153 -6.12 7.33 -0.82
CA PHE A 153 -4.80 7.30 -0.21
C PHE A 153 -3.99 8.57 -0.53
N VAL A 154 -4.05 9.09 -1.76
CA VAL A 154 -3.42 10.37 -2.10
C VAL A 154 -4.04 11.51 -1.29
N LEU A 155 -5.37 11.58 -1.22
CA LEU A 155 -6.07 12.59 -0.41
C LEU A 155 -5.67 12.48 1.06
N TYR A 156 -5.64 11.28 1.61
CA TYR A 156 -5.19 11.05 2.99
C TYR A 156 -3.77 11.55 3.23
N LEU A 157 -2.81 11.21 2.35
CA LEU A 157 -1.41 11.62 2.49
C LEU A 157 -1.29 13.15 2.48
N LEU A 158 -1.90 13.82 1.51
CA LEU A 158 -1.79 15.27 1.37
C LEU A 158 -2.50 16.01 2.51
N ALA A 159 -3.68 15.56 2.92
CA ALA A 159 -4.39 16.16 4.06
C ALA A 159 -3.65 15.99 5.39
N ASN A 160 -2.78 14.99 5.51
CA ASN A 160 -1.93 14.79 6.68
C ASN A 160 -0.55 15.44 6.54
N LEU A 161 -0.20 16.02 5.39
CA LEU A 161 1.07 16.71 5.19
C LEU A 161 1.31 17.80 6.24
N PRO A 162 0.35 18.67 6.61
CA PRO A 162 0.59 19.69 7.64
C PRO A 162 0.88 19.13 9.04
N ASN A 163 0.51 17.89 9.29
CA ASN A 163 0.59 17.27 10.60
C ASN A 163 1.91 16.51 10.87
N GLN A 164 3.03 16.91 10.22
CA GLN A 164 4.33 16.20 10.33
C GLN A 164 4.95 16.17 11.74
N GLY A 165 4.44 16.94 12.71
CA GLY A 165 5.03 17.05 14.06
C GLY A 165 5.07 15.75 14.88
N SER A 166 4.45 14.65 14.40
CA SER A 166 4.48 13.34 15.05
C SER A 166 5.01 12.26 14.10
N MET A 167 6.22 11.75 14.37
CA MET A 167 6.92 10.75 13.55
C MET A 167 6.26 9.36 13.52
N VAL A 168 5.13 9.17 14.21
CA VAL A 168 4.49 7.85 14.43
C VAL A 168 3.09 7.79 13.80
N ARG A 169 2.83 8.58 12.76
CA ARG A 169 1.55 8.53 12.03
C ARG A 169 1.68 7.70 10.73
N PRO A 170 0.69 6.87 10.39
CA PRO A 170 0.62 6.24 9.08
C PRO A 170 0.68 7.30 7.96
N GLY A 171 1.39 7.00 6.89
CA GLY A 171 1.66 7.88 5.76
C GLY A 171 2.98 8.66 5.85
N PHE A 172 3.57 8.81 7.04
CA PHE A 172 4.78 9.65 7.23
C PHE A 172 5.96 9.20 6.36
N GLY A 173 6.29 7.91 6.37
CA GLY A 173 7.37 7.39 5.53
C GLY A 173 7.08 7.50 4.03
N PHE A 174 5.80 7.54 3.66
CA PHE A 174 5.36 7.64 2.26
C PHE A 174 5.59 9.03 1.67
N MET A 175 5.41 10.08 2.46
CA MET A 175 5.54 11.49 2.03
C MET A 175 6.98 11.89 1.69
N ARG A 176 7.97 11.08 2.09
CA ARG A 176 9.41 11.29 1.81
C ARG A 176 9.97 10.28 0.81
N ASP A 177 9.14 9.38 0.31
CA ASP A 177 9.55 8.30 -0.59
C ASP A 177 9.21 8.68 -2.03
N GLY A 178 10.15 9.35 -2.70
CA GLY A 178 9.99 9.84 -4.07
C GLY A 178 9.56 8.77 -5.07
N ALA A 179 10.03 7.52 -4.91
CA ALA A 179 9.63 6.42 -5.77
C ALA A 179 8.14 6.07 -5.60
N SER A 180 7.65 6.05 -4.36
CA SER A 180 6.23 5.77 -4.09
C SER A 180 5.32 6.94 -4.48
N LEU A 181 5.75 8.18 -4.24
CA LEU A 181 5.04 9.37 -4.71
C LEU A 181 4.98 9.43 -6.25
N GLY A 182 6.07 9.08 -6.93
CA GLY A 182 6.12 8.96 -8.38
C GLY A 182 5.14 7.90 -8.89
N MET A 183 5.08 6.74 -8.24
CA MET A 183 4.11 5.69 -8.57
C MET A 183 2.66 6.16 -8.38
N LEU A 184 2.35 6.93 -7.32
CA LEU A 184 1.03 7.53 -7.16
C LEU A 184 0.71 8.51 -8.30
N ARG A 185 1.66 9.36 -8.71
CA ARG A 185 1.49 10.27 -9.85
C ARG A 185 1.15 9.51 -11.13
N GLU A 186 1.90 8.45 -11.44
CA GLU A 186 1.63 7.58 -12.58
C GLU A 186 0.20 7.02 -12.53
N MET A 187 -0.25 6.54 -11.36
CA MET A 187 -1.60 6.00 -11.20
C MET A 187 -2.67 7.08 -11.44
N LEU A 188 -2.49 8.30 -10.92
CA LEU A 188 -3.44 9.39 -11.16
C LEU A 188 -3.52 9.77 -12.65
N VAL A 189 -2.39 9.76 -13.38
CA VAL A 189 -2.38 10.00 -14.83
C VAL A 189 -3.16 8.92 -15.57
N MET A 190 -2.94 7.64 -15.24
CA MET A 190 -3.71 6.53 -15.83
C MET A 190 -5.21 6.68 -15.57
N ILE A 191 -5.57 6.94 -14.32
CA ILE A 191 -6.95 7.13 -13.88
C ILE A 191 -7.60 8.31 -14.61
N ARG A 192 -6.89 9.43 -14.80
CA ARG A 192 -7.38 10.59 -15.55
C ARG A 192 -7.67 10.23 -17.01
N ILE A 193 -6.75 9.56 -17.70
CA ILE A 193 -6.95 9.12 -19.09
C ILE A 193 -8.18 8.22 -19.20
N TRP A 194 -8.31 7.23 -18.31
CA TRP A 194 -9.48 6.35 -18.30
C TRP A 194 -10.77 7.10 -17.95
N GLY A 195 -10.72 8.09 -17.08
CA GLY A 195 -11.86 8.94 -16.73
C GLY A 195 -12.39 9.76 -17.90
N LEU A 196 -11.50 10.26 -18.78
CA LEU A 196 -11.91 10.95 -20.00
C LEU A 196 -12.64 10.01 -20.98
N LEU A 197 -12.23 8.74 -21.03
CA LEU A 197 -12.88 7.72 -21.87
C LEU A 197 -14.16 7.18 -21.22
N LYS A 198 -14.17 7.04 -19.89
CA LYS A 198 -15.22 6.41 -19.07
C LYS A 198 -15.31 7.09 -17.71
N PRO A 199 -16.13 8.14 -17.57
CA PRO A 199 -16.21 8.92 -16.32
C PRO A 199 -16.52 8.08 -15.07
N GLY A 200 -17.30 7.00 -15.22
CA GLY A 200 -17.65 6.11 -14.12
C GLY A 200 -16.49 5.29 -13.52
N CYS A 201 -15.27 5.38 -14.07
CA CYS A 201 -14.08 4.77 -13.47
C CYS A 201 -13.28 5.72 -12.56
N LEU A 202 -13.64 7.01 -12.50
CA LEU A 202 -12.95 7.97 -11.66
C LEU A 202 -13.21 7.69 -10.17
N PRO A 203 -12.22 7.90 -9.29
CA PRO A 203 -12.45 7.95 -7.85
C PRO A 203 -13.55 8.98 -7.54
N THR A 204 -14.46 8.60 -6.67
CA THR A 204 -15.50 9.50 -6.18
C THR A 204 -15.02 10.18 -4.91
N PHE A 205 -15.00 11.50 -4.91
CA PHE A 205 -14.68 12.31 -3.74
C PHE A 205 -15.94 13.02 -3.26
N THR A 206 -16.15 13.07 -1.95
CA THR A 206 -17.17 13.93 -1.36
C THR A 206 -16.60 15.35 -1.27
N ALA A 207 -16.82 16.13 -2.32
CA ALA A 207 -16.40 17.52 -2.39
C ALA A 207 -17.44 18.47 -1.77
N MET A 208 -16.95 19.57 -1.20
CA MET A 208 -17.80 20.64 -0.66
C MET A 208 -18.29 21.61 -1.75
N SER A 209 -17.80 21.44 -2.99
CA SER A 209 -18.18 22.21 -4.18
C SER A 209 -18.33 21.28 -5.40
N ASP A 210 -19.40 21.46 -6.16
CA ASP A 210 -19.73 20.64 -7.34
C ASP A 210 -18.83 20.92 -8.56
N SER A 211 -18.14 22.07 -8.59
CA SER A 211 -17.30 22.49 -9.72
C SER A 211 -15.83 22.06 -9.60
N GLN A 212 -15.45 21.42 -8.49
CA GLN A 212 -14.05 21.14 -8.19
C GLN A 212 -13.56 19.86 -8.90
N ASP A 213 -12.56 20.00 -9.79
CA ASP A 213 -11.81 18.86 -10.30
C ASP A 213 -10.83 18.36 -9.22
N SER A 214 -11.34 17.45 -8.40
CA SER A 214 -10.61 16.91 -7.24
C SER A 214 -9.39 16.09 -7.67
N LEU A 215 -9.47 15.39 -8.81
CA LEU A 215 -8.34 14.60 -9.30
C LEU A 215 -7.20 15.52 -9.78
N GLN A 216 -7.52 16.60 -10.49
CA GLN A 216 -6.54 17.60 -10.91
C GLN A 216 -5.90 18.30 -9.71
N LEU A 217 -6.69 18.68 -8.70
CA LEU A 217 -6.19 19.26 -7.45
C LEU A 217 -5.19 18.33 -6.76
N LEU A 218 -5.55 17.06 -6.56
CA LEU A 218 -4.70 16.07 -5.90
C LEU A 218 -3.42 15.80 -6.70
N PHE A 219 -3.50 15.68 -8.02
CA PHE A 219 -2.31 15.51 -8.87
C PHE A 219 -1.34 16.68 -8.76
N ARG A 220 -1.86 17.91 -8.74
CA ARG A 220 -1.06 19.13 -8.63
C ARG A 220 -0.28 19.17 -7.31
N LEU A 221 -0.96 18.95 -6.19
CA LEU A 221 -0.35 18.92 -4.86
C LEU A 221 0.62 17.74 -4.69
N LEU A 222 0.24 16.56 -5.16
CA LEU A 222 1.11 15.38 -5.15
C LEU A 222 2.39 15.60 -5.98
N THR A 223 2.26 16.28 -7.13
CA THR A 223 3.42 16.61 -7.98
C THR A 223 4.37 17.57 -7.28
N LYS A 224 3.86 18.62 -6.62
CA LYS A 224 4.69 19.51 -5.80
C LYS A 224 5.44 18.74 -4.70
N LEU A 225 4.74 17.88 -3.96
CA LEU A 225 5.36 17.05 -2.91
C LEU A 225 6.42 16.09 -3.47
N TRP A 226 6.14 15.45 -4.60
CA TRP A 226 7.08 14.55 -5.27
C TRP A 226 8.36 15.26 -5.70
N LEU A 227 8.27 16.49 -6.20
CA LEU A 227 9.44 17.27 -6.60
C LEU A 227 10.42 17.50 -5.43
N CYS A 228 9.92 17.61 -4.20
CA CYS A 228 10.73 17.72 -2.99
C CYS A 228 11.49 16.42 -2.63
N SER A 229 11.01 15.26 -3.09
CA SER A 229 11.49 13.93 -2.68
C SER A 229 12.05 13.07 -3.83
N ARG A 230 12.12 13.58 -5.06
CA ARG A 230 12.61 12.83 -6.24
C ARG A 230 14.12 12.52 -6.11
N GLU A 231 14.50 11.31 -6.52
CA GLU A 231 15.87 10.77 -6.41
C GLU A 231 16.97 11.63 -7.07
N ASP A 232 16.66 12.35 -8.16
CA ASP A 232 17.63 13.17 -8.90
C ASP A 232 17.97 14.51 -8.23
N GLY A 233 17.37 14.84 -7.09
CA GLY A 233 17.57 16.10 -6.37
C GLY A 233 17.88 15.91 -4.89
N PRO A 234 18.43 16.93 -4.20
CA PRO A 234 18.54 16.89 -2.75
C PRO A 234 17.13 16.81 -2.15
N THR A 235 16.93 15.96 -1.13
CA THR A 235 15.66 15.93 -0.40
C THR A 235 15.41 17.31 0.22
N GLN A 236 14.33 17.95 -0.20
CA GLN A 236 13.90 19.26 0.28
C GLN A 236 12.69 19.08 1.19
N GLU A 237 12.59 19.91 2.22
CA GLU A 237 11.35 20.00 2.98
C GLU A 237 10.28 20.70 2.12
N PRO A 238 9.00 20.32 2.23
CA PRO A 238 7.89 20.99 1.56
C PRO A 238 7.87 22.49 1.88
N ASP A 239 7.65 23.35 0.88
CA ASP A 239 7.51 24.78 1.10
C ASP A 239 6.21 25.14 1.86
N GLU A 240 6.20 26.30 2.52
CA GLU A 240 5.04 26.77 3.31
C GLU A 240 3.77 26.88 2.46
N GLY A 241 3.90 27.27 1.18
CA GLY A 241 2.76 27.38 0.27
C GLY A 241 2.07 26.04 0.02
N LEU A 242 2.84 24.97 -0.22
CA LEU A 242 2.31 23.62 -0.35
C LEU A 242 1.66 23.14 0.94
N ILE A 243 2.25 23.44 2.10
CA ILE A 243 1.68 23.08 3.39
C ILE A 243 0.34 23.79 3.60
N ASP A 244 0.26 25.10 3.32
CA ASP A 244 -0.96 25.89 3.44
C ASP A 244 -2.08 25.38 2.52
N GLU A 245 -1.75 25.04 1.28
CA GLU A 245 -2.72 24.45 0.35
C GLU A 245 -3.24 23.09 0.85
N CYS A 246 -2.36 22.26 1.42
CA CYS A 246 -2.74 20.98 2.02
C CYS A 246 -3.56 21.14 3.32
N CYS A 247 -3.33 22.20 4.10
CA CYS A 247 -4.16 22.56 5.27
C CYS A 247 -5.62 22.83 4.89
N LEU A 248 -5.86 23.30 3.67
CA LEU A 248 -7.20 23.60 3.16
C LEU A 248 -7.90 22.37 2.54
N LEU A 249 -7.23 21.22 2.41
CA LEU A 249 -7.86 20.04 1.81
C LEU A 249 -9.08 19.52 2.60
N PRO A 250 -9.04 19.40 3.95
CA PRO A 250 -10.19 18.91 4.71
C PRO A 250 -11.43 19.79 4.63
N SER A 251 -11.30 21.08 4.27
CA SER A 251 -12.44 21.96 4.04
C SER A 251 -12.97 21.90 2.60
N GLN A 252 -12.23 21.29 1.67
CA GLN A 252 -12.62 21.10 0.27
C GLN A 252 -13.17 19.70 0.01
N LEU A 253 -12.61 18.69 0.69
CA LEU A 253 -12.85 17.28 0.46
C LEU A 253 -13.00 16.54 1.80
N LEU A 254 -13.94 15.60 1.87
CA LEU A 254 -14.02 14.67 2.99
C LEU A 254 -12.80 13.75 2.98
N VAL A 255 -11.93 13.90 3.99
CA VAL A 255 -10.72 13.09 4.12
C VAL A 255 -11.09 11.70 4.65
N PRO A 256 -10.73 10.62 3.95
CA PRO A 256 -11.03 9.26 4.40
C PRO A 256 -10.15 8.85 5.60
N SER A 257 -10.65 7.90 6.41
CA SER A 257 -9.89 7.31 7.52
C SER A 257 -9.00 6.15 7.04
N MET A 258 -7.84 5.95 7.67
CA MET A 258 -6.93 4.82 7.37
C MET A 258 -7.34 3.49 8.01
N ASP A 259 -8.63 3.30 8.29
CA ASP A 259 -9.12 2.07 8.89
C ASP A 259 -8.92 0.84 7.98
N TRP A 260 -8.56 1.06 6.70
CA TRP A 260 -8.24 0.03 5.73
C TRP A 260 -6.92 -0.69 5.93
N LEU A 261 -6.02 -0.18 6.76
CA LEU A 261 -4.74 -0.84 6.99
C LEU A 261 -4.91 -2.07 7.91
N PRO A 262 -4.10 -3.13 7.71
CA PRO A 262 -4.17 -4.30 8.57
C PRO A 262 -3.70 -3.97 9.98
N VAL A 263 -4.53 -4.32 10.96
CA VAL A 263 -4.20 -4.18 12.37
C VAL A 263 -2.97 -5.04 12.71
N ASN A 264 -2.18 -4.60 13.67
CA ASN A 264 -1.01 -5.33 14.13
C ASN A 264 -1.38 -6.47 15.10
N ASP A 265 -2.10 -7.49 14.62
CA ASP A 265 -2.62 -8.60 15.43
C ASP A 265 -2.02 -9.98 15.08
N GLY A 266 -1.01 -9.99 14.21
CA GLY A 266 -0.33 -11.20 13.73
C GLY A 266 0.25 -12.04 14.87
N VAL A 267 0.33 -13.36 14.65
CA VAL A 267 0.75 -14.32 15.69
C VAL A 267 2.07 -13.91 16.32
N ILE A 268 3.09 -13.62 15.49
CA ILE A 268 4.44 -13.21 15.91
C ILE A 268 4.43 -12.07 16.92
N VAL A 269 3.59 -11.05 16.73
CA VAL A 269 3.53 -9.88 17.61
C VAL A 269 3.04 -10.28 19.01
N LYS A 270 2.13 -11.25 19.08
CA LYS A 270 1.64 -11.81 20.35
C LYS A 270 2.67 -12.71 21.04
N LEU A 271 3.62 -13.30 20.29
CA LEU A 271 4.67 -14.18 20.84
C LEU A 271 5.82 -13.41 21.51
N GLN A 272 5.98 -12.11 21.25
CA GLN A 272 7.07 -11.28 21.80
C GLN A 272 7.07 -11.19 23.34
N GLY A 273 5.94 -11.53 24.00
CA GLY A 273 5.82 -11.55 25.47
C GLY A 273 6.58 -12.64 26.21
N LYS A 274 7.41 -13.46 25.53
CA LYS A 274 8.32 -14.50 26.10
C LYS A 274 7.70 -15.54 27.05
N ASN A 275 6.38 -15.59 27.20
CA ASN A 275 5.74 -16.64 27.97
C ASN A 275 5.75 -17.95 27.17
N PRO A 276 6.07 -19.11 27.78
CA PRO A 276 6.01 -20.39 27.10
C PRO A 276 4.58 -20.67 26.65
N LEU A 277 4.40 -20.90 25.36
CA LEU A 277 3.08 -21.13 24.77
C LEU A 277 2.82 -22.62 24.61
N LYS A 278 1.68 -23.05 25.16
CA LYS A 278 1.15 -24.38 24.91
C LYS A 278 0.22 -24.31 23.70
N LEU A 279 0.72 -24.78 22.57
CA LEU A 279 -0.06 -24.91 21.34
C LEU A 279 -0.49 -26.37 21.17
N GLN A 280 -1.73 -26.59 20.75
CA GLN A 280 -2.25 -27.92 20.41
C GLN A 280 -2.61 -27.93 18.93
N PHE A 281 -2.14 -28.95 18.21
CA PHE A 281 -2.48 -29.13 16.80
C PHE A 281 -4.00 -29.14 16.60
N GLY A 282 -4.49 -28.38 15.61
CA GLY A 282 -5.91 -28.28 15.30
C GLY A 282 -6.75 -27.39 16.25
N LYS A 283 -6.16 -26.82 17.32
CA LYS A 283 -6.87 -25.87 18.19
C LYS A 283 -6.33 -24.44 18.00
N ALA A 284 -7.25 -23.50 17.78
CA ALA A 284 -6.92 -22.09 17.81
C ALA A 284 -6.46 -21.72 19.22
N SER A 285 -5.24 -21.21 19.36
CA SER A 285 -4.78 -20.66 20.63
C SER A 285 -5.51 -19.34 20.87
N SER A 286 -6.27 -19.24 21.95
CA SER A 286 -6.72 -17.97 22.52
C SER A 286 -5.51 -17.31 23.21
N LEU A 287 -4.54 -16.86 22.42
CA LEU A 287 -3.47 -16.00 22.92
C LEU A 287 -4.15 -14.78 23.55
N PRO A 288 -4.02 -14.55 24.87
CA PRO A 288 -4.53 -13.34 25.49
C PRO A 288 -3.92 -12.18 24.70
N GLY A 289 -4.76 -11.34 24.09
CA GLY A 289 -4.28 -10.06 23.59
C GLY A 289 -3.55 -9.37 24.74
N ALA A 290 -2.41 -8.76 24.47
CA ALA A 290 -1.67 -7.98 25.45
C ALA A 290 -2.56 -6.81 25.93
N ALA A 291 -3.47 -7.10 26.87
CA ALA A 291 -4.11 -6.12 27.72
C ALA A 291 -3.06 -5.77 28.78
N GLY A 292 -2.28 -4.73 28.49
CA GLY A 292 -1.18 -4.33 29.36
C GLY A 292 -0.32 -3.22 28.76
N GLY A 293 -0.88 -2.02 28.65
CA GLY A 293 -0.12 -0.77 28.80
C GLY A 293 0.85 -0.36 27.67
N ALA A 294 0.51 -0.54 26.40
CA ALA A 294 1.27 0.05 25.29
C ALA A 294 0.42 1.05 24.50
N PRO A 295 1.00 2.14 23.93
CA PRO A 295 0.31 3.17 23.15
C PRO A 295 -0.16 2.67 21.76
N LEU A 296 -0.40 1.35 21.63
CA LEU A 296 -0.93 0.69 20.44
C LEU A 296 -2.47 0.79 20.37
N GLU A 297 -3.12 1.49 21.30
CA GLU A 297 -4.57 1.68 21.28
C GLU A 297 -5.05 2.52 20.07
N ALA A 298 -4.20 3.38 19.51
CA ALA A 298 -4.53 4.20 18.33
C ALA A 298 -4.63 3.40 17.01
N LEU A 299 -4.12 2.16 16.97
CA LEU A 299 -4.18 1.28 15.79
C LEU A 299 -5.05 0.03 16.02
N THR A 300 -5.55 -0.18 17.24
CA THR A 300 -6.54 -1.21 17.53
C THR A 300 -7.91 -0.67 17.22
N ARG A 301 -8.62 -1.32 16.29
CA ARG A 301 -9.99 -0.89 15.96
C ARG A 301 -10.91 -1.05 17.17
N SER A 302 -11.79 -0.06 17.38
CA SER A 302 -12.80 -0.10 18.44
C SER A 302 -13.78 -1.29 18.25
N PRO A 303 -14.36 -1.82 19.34
CA PRO A 303 -15.50 -2.73 19.24
C PRO A 303 -16.62 -2.06 18.42
N GLY A 304 -17.10 -2.71 17.36
CA GLY A 304 -18.09 -2.13 16.45
C GLY A 304 -17.50 -1.46 15.18
N SER A 305 -16.18 -1.51 14.99
CA SER A 305 -15.53 -1.02 13.77
C SER A 305 -15.87 -1.84 12.53
N GLN A 306 -15.93 -1.15 11.39
CA GLN A 306 -16.07 -1.79 10.08
C GLN A 306 -14.88 -2.71 9.81
N LYS A 307 -15.14 -3.97 9.47
CA LYS A 307 -14.12 -4.86 8.94
C LYS A 307 -13.91 -4.54 7.47
N MET A 308 -12.70 -4.78 6.98
CA MET A 308 -12.34 -4.52 5.60
C MET A 308 -11.72 -5.76 4.97
N ASP A 309 -12.05 -5.99 3.71
CA ASP A 309 -11.28 -6.83 2.82
C ASP A 309 -10.05 -6.05 2.34
N ASN A 310 -8.89 -6.30 2.93
CA ASN A 310 -7.66 -5.56 2.63
C ASN A 310 -7.14 -5.81 1.20
N LEU A 311 -7.48 -6.94 0.58
CA LEU A 311 -7.07 -7.21 -0.80
C LEU A 311 -7.99 -6.56 -1.81
N ARG A 312 -9.29 -6.50 -1.49
CA ARG A 312 -10.29 -5.94 -2.39
C ARG A 312 -10.55 -4.47 -2.10
N CYS A 313 -10.04 -3.91 -1.02
CA CYS A 313 -10.30 -2.54 -0.59
C CYS A 313 -11.80 -2.24 -0.45
N VAL A 314 -12.58 -3.20 0.08
CA VAL A 314 -14.02 -3.03 0.33
C VAL A 314 -14.36 -3.28 1.79
N PHE A 315 -15.32 -2.53 2.32
CA PHE A 315 -15.86 -2.77 3.65
C PHE A 315 -16.70 -4.05 3.66
N LEU A 316 -16.54 -4.83 4.73
CA LEU A 316 -17.25 -6.08 4.98
C LEU A 316 -18.40 -5.90 6.00
N GLY A 317 -18.59 -4.70 6.54
CA GLY A 317 -19.51 -4.50 7.65
C GLY A 317 -18.85 -4.73 9.01
N VAL A 318 -19.60 -4.47 10.07
CA VAL A 318 -19.18 -4.71 11.46
C VAL A 318 -19.21 -6.20 11.81
N CYS A 319 -20.21 -6.91 11.30
CA CYS A 319 -20.46 -8.34 11.53
C CYS A 319 -20.57 -9.06 10.16
N PRO A 320 -19.45 -9.28 9.46
CA PRO A 320 -19.47 -9.92 8.15
C PRO A 320 -20.02 -11.33 8.24
N THR A 321 -20.92 -11.68 7.33
CA THR A 321 -21.48 -13.04 7.26
C THR A 321 -20.70 -13.93 6.30
N GLU A 322 -19.85 -13.32 5.50
CA GLU A 322 -19.07 -13.96 4.46
C GLU A 322 -17.88 -14.71 5.04
N GLU A 323 -17.70 -15.95 4.58
CA GLU A 323 -16.53 -16.72 4.94
C GLU A 323 -15.25 -15.98 4.52
N SER A 324 -14.37 -15.78 5.49
CA SER A 324 -13.16 -14.97 5.32
C SER A 324 -11.90 -15.72 5.74
N LYS A 325 -10.76 -15.26 5.22
CA LYS A 325 -9.43 -15.72 5.60
C LYS A 325 -8.59 -14.54 6.09
N ALA A 326 -7.72 -14.79 7.06
CA ALA A 326 -6.77 -13.82 7.60
C ALA A 326 -5.33 -14.24 7.29
N CYS A 327 -4.46 -13.27 7.02
CA CYS A 327 -3.03 -13.54 6.88
C CYS A 327 -2.41 -13.82 8.25
N THR A 328 -1.62 -14.88 8.36
CA THR A 328 -0.94 -15.28 9.60
C THR A 328 0.17 -14.31 10.04
N ARG A 329 0.72 -13.53 9.09
CA ARG A 329 1.78 -12.55 9.35
C ARG A 329 1.24 -11.16 9.64
N CYS A 330 0.47 -10.59 8.72
CA CYS A 330 0.10 -9.18 8.80
C CYS A 330 -1.31 -8.90 9.29
N GLY A 331 -2.15 -9.93 9.47
CA GLY A 331 -3.54 -9.72 9.90
C GLY A 331 -4.52 -9.32 8.79
N CYS A 332 -4.06 -9.14 7.54
CA CYS A 332 -4.95 -8.84 6.42
C CYS A 332 -6.11 -9.82 6.34
N VAL A 333 -7.32 -9.30 6.24
CA VAL A 333 -8.53 -10.08 6.04
C VAL A 333 -8.97 -9.95 4.59
N THR A 334 -9.50 -11.04 4.04
CA THR A 334 -10.12 -11.04 2.71
C THR A 334 -11.16 -12.15 2.64
N MET A 335 -12.24 -11.94 1.88
CA MET A 335 -13.27 -12.96 1.68
C MET A 335 -12.69 -14.17 0.93
N LEU A 336 -13.15 -15.36 1.30
CA LEU A 336 -12.79 -16.63 0.63
C LEU A 336 -13.37 -16.70 -0.78
N ARG A 337 -14.59 -16.20 -0.96
CA ARG A 337 -15.29 -16.18 -2.25
C ARG A 337 -15.40 -14.75 -2.75
N SER A 338 -15.11 -14.55 -4.03
CA SER A 338 -15.28 -13.24 -4.65
C SER A 338 -16.75 -12.99 -5.01
N PRO A 339 -17.27 -11.79 -4.73
CA PRO A 339 -18.56 -11.37 -5.28
C PRO A 339 -18.46 -11.04 -6.78
N ASN A 340 -17.26 -10.76 -7.30
CA ASN A 340 -17.07 -10.29 -8.67
C ASN A 340 -16.59 -11.44 -9.59
N LYS A 341 -17.24 -11.60 -10.75
CA LYS A 341 -16.96 -12.70 -11.69
C LYS A 341 -16.16 -12.29 -12.93
N THR A 342 -15.79 -11.02 -13.07
CA THR A 342 -15.01 -10.52 -14.22
C THR A 342 -13.61 -11.11 -14.27
N ASN A 343 -13.03 -11.20 -15.47
CA ASN A 343 -11.69 -11.75 -15.66
C ASN A 343 -10.60 -10.89 -15.00
N ALA A 344 -10.73 -9.57 -15.04
CA ALA A 344 -9.77 -8.65 -14.42
C ALA A 344 -9.70 -8.85 -12.90
N MET A 345 -10.85 -8.92 -12.22
CA MET A 345 -10.87 -9.17 -10.78
C MET A 345 -10.39 -10.59 -10.43
N LYS A 346 -10.73 -11.60 -11.23
CA LYS A 346 -10.19 -12.96 -11.04
C LYS A 346 -8.66 -12.99 -11.14
N GLN A 347 -8.07 -12.28 -12.11
CA GLN A 347 -6.62 -12.18 -12.26
C GLN A 347 -5.98 -11.46 -11.06
N TRP A 348 -6.60 -10.38 -10.56
CA TRP A 348 -6.16 -9.71 -9.34
C TRP A 348 -6.08 -10.70 -8.18
N GLU A 349 -7.16 -11.45 -7.93
CA GLU A 349 -7.30 -12.36 -6.80
C GLU A 349 -6.44 -13.62 -6.92
N GLN A 350 -6.23 -14.14 -8.12
CA GLN A 350 -5.46 -15.35 -8.37
C GLN A 350 -4.03 -15.25 -7.84
N ARG A 351 -3.44 -14.05 -7.88
CA ARG A 351 -2.10 -13.78 -7.32
C ARG A 351 -2.03 -13.97 -5.81
N TRP A 352 -3.17 -13.86 -5.12
CA TRP A 352 -3.27 -13.90 -3.65
C TRP A 352 -3.96 -15.16 -3.14
N ILE A 353 -4.06 -16.22 -3.95
CA ILE A 353 -4.68 -17.48 -3.53
C ILE A 353 -3.87 -18.12 -2.40
N LYS A 354 -2.55 -18.27 -2.60
CA LYS A 354 -1.64 -18.95 -1.67
C LYS A 354 -1.17 -18.04 -0.55
N ASN A 355 -0.77 -16.82 -0.89
CA ASN A 355 -0.11 -15.88 0.03
C ASN A 355 -0.79 -14.51 0.02
N CYS A 356 -0.66 -13.79 1.12
CA CYS A 356 -0.99 -12.37 1.25
C CYS A 356 0.04 -11.47 0.54
N LEU A 357 -0.27 -10.18 0.39
CA LEU A 357 0.64 -9.13 -0.08
C LEU A 357 1.98 -9.15 0.66
N CYS A 358 1.99 -9.46 1.97
CA CYS A 358 3.22 -9.56 2.76
C CYS A 358 3.96 -10.92 2.64
N GLY A 359 3.49 -11.81 1.76
CA GLY A 359 4.00 -13.17 1.61
C GLY A 359 3.53 -14.17 2.66
N GLY A 360 2.75 -13.75 3.66
CA GLY A 360 2.24 -14.64 4.70
C GLY A 360 1.10 -15.54 4.22
N LEU A 361 1.05 -16.76 4.76
CA LEU A 361 0.00 -17.74 4.46
C LEU A 361 -1.37 -17.30 4.98
N TRP A 362 -2.41 -17.87 4.39
CA TRP A 362 -3.79 -17.65 4.82
C TRP A 362 -4.24 -18.68 5.85
N ARG A 363 -4.95 -18.21 6.89
CA ARG A 363 -5.75 -19.05 7.78
C ARG A 363 -7.23 -18.73 7.61
N ARG A 364 -8.12 -19.72 7.67
CA ARG A 364 -9.57 -19.49 7.69
C ARG A 364 -9.97 -18.84 9.01
N ILE A 365 -10.89 -17.87 8.95
CA ILE A 365 -11.50 -17.26 10.13
C ILE A 365 -12.73 -18.11 10.51
N PRO A 366 -12.83 -18.65 11.73
CA PRO A 366 -14.01 -19.40 12.17
C PRO A 366 -15.27 -18.53 12.18
N ALA A 367 -16.41 -19.08 11.74
CA ALA A 367 -17.70 -18.39 11.68
C ALA A 367 -18.28 -17.97 13.05
N ALA A 368 -17.71 -18.46 14.16
CA ALA A 368 -18.10 -18.06 15.51
C ALA A 368 -17.38 -16.79 16.01
N LEU A 369 -16.49 -16.21 15.20
CA LEU A 369 -15.70 -15.00 15.49
C LEU A 369 -15.95 -13.88 14.46
N SER A 370 -16.89 -14.09 13.54
CA SER A 370 -17.28 -13.14 12.50
C SER A 370 -18.28 -12.12 13.01
#